data_AF-H2ZSC1-F1
#
_entry.id   AF-H2ZSC1-F1
#
_cell.length_a   1.000
_cell.length_b   1.000
_cell.length_c   1.000
_cell.angle_alpha   90.00
_cell.angle_beta   90.00
_cell.angle_gamma   90.00
#
_symmetry.space_group_name_H-M   'P 1'
#
loop_
_entity.id
_entity.type
_entity.pdbx_description
1 polymer ?
#
loop_
_entity_poly.entity_id
_entity_poly.type
_entity_poly.pdbx_seq_one_letter_code
_entity_poly.pdbx_strand_id
1 'polypeptide(L)'
;DPVTWPKINPRVAEQLMVKGPMNVKSALESDGVGDWKNLSAILSSHEKSLDHISSFQTWKELEERLSCNETVDQYNRRILSAETERWRNVLHRLVALTRTLAVQSLAFQGHSDRLHEPGNGNFLKFIELMGMFDGVMKEHLGRITSKETHIHYPGKNIQNELIDLLASKIRGKLSMVKESKYYLVILDCMLDISHVEQMAMIIRFGKREVNGVVEIQECFLAFVKLDDSNDKLNEVGLPLADMRGQDYDNGANMKGKNRGVQKRMPFFVPCNAHTLNLVLNDAVVLMRWTFWGSFRLFSFIFHQFIDGVIFLEHVGNLGLTVKQLSEIRWESRVEAVGTIRYQAGEVYDALLSIADDTTLTAGTCGTKSRAEDILFEVNIASKTLQAVEFDLHQIIEQLAVLQDFLQSYWSDHSFASVLATARELAESLGIRGKFAEEIQRKKTDYEARDKPVVDPEQSFKVNFFYQVVDTAIQLVGERFSQLQEHNKSFSVLY
;
A
#
# COMPACT_ATOMS: atom_id res chain seq x y z
N ASP A 1 1.44 -10.14 71.48
CA ASP A 1 0.11 -10.03 72.07
C ASP A 1 -0.91 -10.04 70.92
N PRO A 2 -1.66 -11.14 70.72
CA PRO A 2 -2.63 -11.26 69.62
C PRO A 2 -3.75 -10.20 69.67
N VAL A 3 -3.91 -9.49 70.79
CA VAL A 3 -4.90 -8.41 70.98
C VAL A 3 -4.56 -7.15 70.17
N THR A 4 -3.32 -6.99 69.70
CA THR A 4 -2.90 -5.80 68.93
C THR A 4 -2.92 -5.98 67.41
N TRP A 5 -3.33 -7.15 66.90
CA TRP A 5 -3.33 -7.43 65.46
C TRP A 5 -4.67 -7.02 64.83
N PRO A 6 -4.71 -6.00 63.95
CA PRO A 6 -5.97 -5.35 63.56
C PRO A 6 -6.93 -6.21 62.73
N LYS A 7 -6.51 -7.38 62.22
CA LYS A 7 -7.28 -8.18 61.24
C LYS A 7 -7.07 -9.69 61.34
N ILE A 8 -6.97 -10.28 62.54
CA ILE A 8 -7.07 -11.74 62.66
C ILE A 8 -8.54 -12.18 62.51
N ASN A 9 -8.76 -13.24 61.74
CA ASN A 9 -10.06 -13.92 61.64
C ASN A 9 -10.55 -14.33 63.05
N PRO A 10 -11.79 -14.00 63.47
CA PRO A 10 -12.31 -14.27 64.81
C PRO A 10 -12.17 -15.74 65.25
N ARG A 11 -12.29 -16.68 64.31
CA ARG A 11 -12.11 -18.13 64.57
C ARG A 11 -10.67 -18.50 64.96
N VAL A 12 -9.69 -17.79 64.39
CA VAL A 12 -8.26 -18.01 64.65
C VAL A 12 -7.85 -17.38 65.98
N ALA A 13 -8.43 -16.21 66.32
CA ALA A 13 -8.26 -15.61 67.65
C ALA A 13 -8.80 -16.53 68.77
N GLU A 14 -9.96 -17.14 68.56
CA GLU A 14 -10.59 -18.05 69.52
C GLU A 14 -9.76 -19.34 69.72
N GLN A 15 -9.17 -19.89 68.66
CA GLN A 15 -8.26 -21.04 68.74
C GLN A 15 -6.96 -20.72 69.52
N LEU A 16 -6.45 -19.49 69.41
CA LEU A 16 -5.25 -19.05 70.13
C LEU A 16 -5.50 -18.71 71.61
N MET A 17 -6.73 -18.37 71.99
CA MET A 17 -7.05 -17.88 73.35
C MET A 17 -7.77 -18.89 74.26
N VAL A 18 -8.59 -19.82 73.73
CA VAL A 18 -9.50 -20.62 74.57
C VAL A 18 -8.86 -21.91 75.12
N LYS A 19 -7.79 -22.43 74.50
CA LYS A 19 -7.00 -23.54 75.05
C LYS A 19 -5.55 -23.24 74.77
N GLY A 20 -4.85 -22.68 75.78
CA GLY A 20 -3.43 -22.39 75.67
C GLY A 20 -2.64 -23.61 75.17
N PRO A 21 -1.54 -23.38 74.45
CA PRO A 21 -0.79 -24.43 73.77
C PRO A 21 -0.50 -25.60 74.71
N MET A 22 -0.94 -26.80 74.32
CA MET A 22 -0.54 -28.00 75.03
C MET A 22 0.90 -28.33 74.59
N ASN A 23 1.79 -28.52 75.58
CA ASN A 23 3.17 -28.94 75.34
C ASN A 23 3.19 -30.44 75.00
N VAL A 24 2.58 -30.81 73.88
CA VAL A 24 2.44 -32.18 73.39
C VAL A 24 3.01 -32.20 71.98
N LYS A 25 4.14 -32.89 71.79
CA LYS A 25 4.69 -33.17 70.46
C LYS A 25 3.72 -34.07 69.71
N SER A 26 3.33 -33.67 68.50
CA SER A 26 2.43 -34.47 67.68
C SER A 26 3.21 -35.57 66.99
N ALA A 27 2.71 -36.80 67.00
CA ALA A 27 3.29 -37.90 66.22
C ALA A 27 3.23 -37.64 64.69
N LEU A 28 2.42 -36.69 64.24
CA LEU A 28 2.38 -36.24 62.83
C LEU A 28 3.57 -35.35 62.43
N GLU A 29 4.39 -34.88 63.39
CA GLU A 29 5.54 -34.01 63.13
C GLU A 29 6.85 -34.78 62.91
N SER A 30 6.96 -36.02 63.38
CA SER A 30 8.20 -36.83 63.26
C SER A 30 8.11 -37.94 62.21
N ASP A 31 7.44 -39.05 62.54
CA ASP A 31 7.53 -40.32 61.80
C ASP A 31 6.18 -40.74 61.20
N GLY A 32 5.13 -39.95 61.42
CA GLY A 32 3.77 -40.24 60.97
C GLY A 32 2.98 -41.14 61.92
N VAL A 33 1.69 -41.33 61.60
CA VAL A 33 0.74 -42.08 62.42
C VAL A 33 0.09 -43.19 61.59
N GLY A 34 0.07 -44.41 62.15
CA GLY A 34 -0.64 -45.57 61.58
C GLY A 34 -2.02 -45.83 62.19
N ASP A 35 -2.42 -45.07 63.21
CA ASP A 35 -3.71 -45.20 63.90
C ASP A 35 -4.82 -44.40 63.20
N TRP A 36 -5.27 -44.93 62.06
CA TRP A 36 -6.32 -44.32 61.26
C TRP A 36 -7.68 -44.28 61.97
N LYS A 37 -7.92 -45.15 62.97
CA LYS A 37 -9.20 -45.23 63.69
C LYS A 37 -9.40 -44.02 64.62
N ASN A 38 -8.30 -43.46 65.15
CA ASN A 38 -8.33 -42.28 66.03
C ASN A 38 -7.85 -41.00 65.34
N LEU A 39 -7.77 -40.99 64.01
CA LEU A 39 -7.23 -39.89 63.22
C LEU A 39 -7.85 -38.52 63.58
N SER A 40 -9.16 -38.45 63.81
CA SER A 40 -9.82 -37.19 64.17
C SER A 40 -9.30 -36.59 65.48
N ALA A 41 -9.05 -37.42 66.50
CA ALA A 41 -8.48 -36.96 67.77
C ALA A 41 -7.01 -36.55 67.60
N ILE A 42 -6.25 -37.30 66.78
CA ILE A 42 -4.85 -37.04 66.48
C ILE A 42 -4.70 -35.71 65.73
N LEU A 43 -5.50 -35.47 64.68
CA LEU A 43 -5.55 -34.20 63.96
C LEU A 43 -5.93 -33.04 64.89
N SER A 44 -6.98 -33.22 65.71
CA SER A 44 -7.39 -32.18 66.66
C SER A 44 -6.34 -31.87 67.73
N SER A 45 -5.47 -32.83 68.05
CA SER A 45 -4.34 -32.61 68.95
C SER A 45 -3.17 -31.90 68.27
N HIS A 46 -2.89 -32.23 67.00
CA HIS A 46 -1.84 -31.59 66.19
C HIS A 46 -2.18 -30.14 65.85
N GLU A 47 -3.42 -29.86 65.46
CA GLU A 47 -3.89 -28.48 65.20
C GLU A 47 -3.72 -27.55 66.42
N LYS A 48 -3.63 -28.12 67.63
CA LYS A 48 -3.42 -27.41 68.90
C LYS A 48 -1.98 -27.49 69.41
N SER A 49 -1.08 -28.16 68.68
CA SER A 49 0.32 -28.26 69.08
C SER A 49 1.01 -26.91 68.92
N LEU A 50 2.02 -26.65 69.76
CA LEU A 50 2.86 -25.46 69.67
C LEU A 50 3.53 -25.33 68.30
N ASP A 51 4.01 -26.45 67.77
CA ASP A 51 4.79 -26.48 66.54
C ASP A 51 3.91 -26.21 65.31
N HIS A 52 2.69 -26.75 65.28
CA HIS A 52 1.71 -26.44 64.24
C HIS A 52 1.31 -24.95 64.29
N ILE A 53 0.99 -24.44 65.47
CA ILE A 53 0.59 -23.03 65.64
C ILE A 53 1.74 -22.09 65.24
N SER A 54 2.98 -22.38 65.66
CA SER A 54 4.18 -21.61 65.31
C SER A 54 4.44 -21.62 63.80
N SER A 55 4.33 -22.80 63.16
CA SER A 55 4.49 -22.94 61.71
C SER A 55 3.40 -22.20 60.94
N PHE A 56 2.15 -22.29 61.40
CA PHE A 56 1.01 -21.59 60.82
C PHE A 56 1.15 -20.06 60.95
N GLN A 57 1.59 -19.57 62.12
CA GLN A 57 1.87 -18.15 62.34
C GLN A 57 2.98 -17.65 61.40
N THR A 58 4.08 -18.40 61.28
CA THR A 58 5.18 -18.07 60.36
C THR A 58 4.70 -18.02 58.90
N TRP A 59 3.87 -18.98 58.50
CA TRP A 59 3.27 -19.00 57.16
C TRP A 59 2.34 -17.80 56.91
N LYS A 60 1.47 -17.47 57.88
CA LYS A 60 0.56 -16.32 57.78
C LYS A 60 1.30 -14.98 57.75
N GLU A 61 2.34 -14.82 58.56
CA GLU A 61 3.20 -13.64 58.54
C GLU A 61 3.90 -13.49 57.17
N LEU A 62 4.38 -14.59 56.57
CA LEU A 62 4.96 -14.58 55.23
C LEU A 62 3.92 -14.20 54.15
N GLU A 63 2.72 -14.77 54.20
CA GLU A 63 1.62 -14.46 53.27
C GLU A 63 1.26 -12.97 53.31
N GLU A 64 1.10 -12.41 54.51
CA GLU A 64 0.83 -10.99 54.71
C GLU A 64 1.98 -10.12 54.19
N ARG A 65 3.23 -10.46 54.51
CA ARG A 65 4.41 -9.73 54.01
C ARG A 65 4.58 -9.79 52.49
N LEU A 66 4.19 -10.90 51.86
CA LEU A 66 4.14 -11.01 50.40
C LEU A 66 3.07 -10.08 49.83
N SER A 67 1.89 -10.05 50.44
CA SER A 67 0.76 -9.18 50.02
C SER A 67 1.07 -7.69 50.18
N CYS A 68 1.83 -7.31 51.22
CA CYS A 68 2.22 -5.92 51.50
C CYS A 68 3.55 -5.51 50.87
N ASN A 69 4.22 -6.40 50.10
CA ASN A 69 5.54 -6.16 49.52
C ASN A 69 6.66 -5.83 50.54
N GLU A 70 6.63 -6.37 51.76
CA GLU A 70 7.58 -6.04 52.86
C GLU A 70 8.60 -7.16 53.18
N THR A 71 8.91 -8.03 52.22
CA THR A 71 9.96 -9.06 52.44
C THR A 71 11.37 -8.47 52.29
N VAL A 72 12.40 -9.23 52.71
CA VAL A 72 13.83 -8.87 52.55
C VAL A 72 14.16 -8.44 51.10
N ASP A 73 13.47 -8.99 50.11
CA ASP A 73 13.64 -8.67 48.69
C ASP A 73 12.86 -7.44 48.21
N GLN A 74 12.20 -6.67 49.09
CA GLN A 74 11.43 -5.49 48.70
C GLN A 74 12.27 -4.49 47.87
N TYR A 75 13.53 -4.26 48.27
CA TYR A 75 14.45 -3.39 47.53
C TYR A 75 14.74 -3.93 46.13
N ASN A 76 15.08 -5.21 46.01
CA ASN A 76 15.35 -5.86 44.71
C ASN A 76 14.10 -5.87 43.82
N ARG A 77 12.92 -6.14 44.39
CA ARG A 77 11.64 -6.09 43.67
C ARG A 77 11.33 -4.68 43.17
N ARG A 78 11.61 -3.64 43.96
CA ARG A 78 11.45 -2.24 43.52
C ARG A 78 12.36 -1.91 42.35
N ILE A 79 13.63 -2.32 42.39
CA ILE A 79 14.57 -2.14 41.28
C ILE A 79 14.08 -2.86 40.02
N LEU A 80 13.70 -4.13 40.14
CA LEU A 80 13.18 -4.93 39.02
C LEU A 80 11.92 -4.30 38.41
N SER A 81 11.01 -3.80 39.25
CA SER A 81 9.80 -3.12 38.80
C SER A 81 10.12 -1.82 38.06
N ALA A 82 11.06 -1.02 38.58
CA ALA A 82 11.49 0.23 37.93
C ALA A 82 12.14 -0.04 36.58
N GLU A 83 12.99 -1.07 36.49
CA GLU A 83 13.65 -1.46 35.25
C GLU A 83 12.65 -2.04 34.23
N THR A 84 11.66 -2.82 34.69
CA THR A 84 10.56 -3.31 33.85
C THR A 84 9.76 -2.14 33.25
N GLU A 85 9.42 -1.16 34.07
CA GLU A 85 8.68 0.02 33.63
C GLU A 85 9.49 0.87 32.64
N ARG A 86 10.80 1.02 32.88
CA ARG A 86 11.73 1.67 31.95
C ARG A 86 11.72 0.98 30.58
N TRP A 87 11.87 -0.35 30.55
CA TRP A 87 11.86 -1.11 29.29
C TRP A 87 10.53 -1.03 28.56
N ARG A 88 9.39 -1.08 29.27
CA ARG A 88 8.08 -0.85 28.66
C ARG A 88 8.00 0.52 27.99
N ASN A 89 8.51 1.55 28.64
CA ASN A 89 8.52 2.90 28.11
C ASN A 89 9.41 3.04 26.86
N VAL A 90 10.57 2.38 26.81
CA VAL A 90 11.43 2.31 25.62
C VAL A 90 10.70 1.58 24.49
N LEU A 91 10.20 0.37 24.74
CA LEU A 91 9.52 -0.45 23.73
C LEU A 91 8.27 0.24 23.16
N HIS A 92 7.50 0.94 23.99
CA HIS A 92 6.34 1.70 23.54
C HIS A 92 6.70 2.72 22.46
N ARG A 93 7.83 3.43 22.63
CA ARG A 93 8.34 4.41 21.67
C ARG A 93 8.87 3.75 20.40
N LEU A 94 9.57 2.64 20.52
CA LEU A 94 10.05 1.86 19.36
C LEU A 94 8.89 1.32 18.53
N VAL A 95 7.86 0.75 19.15
CA VAL A 95 6.64 0.30 18.48
C VAL A 95 5.94 1.45 17.78
N ALA A 96 5.80 2.61 18.45
CA ALA A 96 5.20 3.80 17.86
C ALA A 96 5.99 4.29 16.63
N LEU A 97 7.32 4.32 16.71
CA LEU A 97 8.18 4.68 15.60
C LEU A 97 8.05 3.69 14.43
N THR A 98 8.10 2.38 14.70
CA THR A 98 7.90 1.34 13.68
C THR A 98 6.57 1.54 12.95
N ARG A 99 5.50 1.80 13.70
CA ARG A 99 4.19 2.10 13.11
C ARG A 99 4.22 3.35 12.22
N THR A 100 4.84 4.43 12.68
CA THR A 100 4.90 5.69 11.92
C THR A 100 5.68 5.52 10.61
N LEU A 101 6.84 4.86 10.64
CA LEU A 101 7.63 4.58 9.44
C LEU A 101 6.86 3.71 8.45
N ALA A 102 6.16 2.68 8.94
CA ALA A 102 5.35 1.81 8.10
C ALA A 102 4.20 2.56 7.42
N VAL A 103 3.47 3.41 8.16
CA VAL A 103 2.33 4.20 7.63
C VAL A 103 2.79 5.21 6.58
N GLN A 104 3.98 5.80 6.74
CA GLN A 104 4.54 6.77 5.81
C GLN A 104 5.36 6.12 4.68
N SER A 105 5.42 4.78 4.64
CA SER A 105 6.22 4.02 3.67
C SER A 105 7.70 4.44 3.63
N LEU A 106 8.27 4.80 4.79
CA LEU A 106 9.66 5.20 4.93
C LEU A 106 10.57 3.99 5.15
N ALA A 107 11.73 3.98 4.48
CA ALA A 107 12.73 2.95 4.66
C ALA A 107 13.22 2.91 6.12
N PHE A 108 13.29 1.73 6.73
CA PHE A 108 13.72 1.58 8.13
C PHE A 108 15.24 1.63 8.26
N GLN A 109 15.91 0.86 7.42
CA GLN A 109 17.34 0.60 7.46
C GLN A 109 18.08 1.49 6.49
N GLY A 110 19.36 1.72 6.77
CA GLY A 110 20.29 2.40 5.88
C GLY A 110 21.52 1.54 5.62
N HIS A 111 22.57 2.18 5.15
CA HIS A 111 23.85 1.54 4.85
C HIS A 111 24.61 1.12 6.13
N SER A 112 24.36 1.79 7.26
CA SER A 112 24.91 1.43 8.57
C SER A 112 23.80 0.92 9.50
N ASP A 113 24.14 0.01 10.41
CA ASP A 113 23.27 -0.48 11.48
C ASP A 113 23.68 0.05 12.87
N ARG A 114 24.50 1.11 12.92
CA ARG A 114 25.07 1.68 14.14
C ARG A 114 24.54 3.07 14.47
N LEU A 115 24.37 3.35 15.75
CA LEU A 115 23.95 4.67 16.24
C LEU A 115 25.04 5.72 15.99
N HIS A 116 24.61 6.92 15.63
CA HIS A 116 25.42 8.11 15.33
C HIS A 116 26.34 8.00 14.11
N GLU A 117 26.27 6.92 13.35
CA GLU A 117 26.97 6.82 12.07
C GLU A 117 26.17 7.45 10.92
N PRO A 118 26.84 8.03 9.92
CA PRO A 118 26.17 8.52 8.73
C PRO A 118 25.52 7.37 7.96
N GLY A 119 24.31 7.59 7.46
CA GLY A 119 23.58 6.58 6.68
C GLY A 119 23.01 5.43 7.49
N ASN A 120 22.77 5.60 8.79
CA ASN A 120 22.24 4.55 9.67
C ASN A 120 20.73 4.27 9.59
N GLY A 121 20.08 4.78 8.54
CA GLY A 121 18.66 4.56 8.26
C GLY A 121 17.72 5.43 9.09
N ASN A 122 16.46 5.52 8.67
CA ASN A 122 15.50 6.40 9.31
C ASN A 122 15.17 5.93 10.73
N PHE A 123 15.12 4.62 10.99
CA PHE A 123 14.75 4.10 12.31
C PHE A 123 15.74 4.56 13.40
N LEU A 124 17.05 4.38 13.16
CA LEU A 124 18.07 4.84 14.10
C LEU A 124 18.12 6.37 14.16
N LYS A 125 17.93 7.06 13.02
CA LYS A 125 17.95 8.52 12.98
C LYS A 125 16.82 9.17 13.79
N PHE A 126 15.62 8.60 13.73
CA PHE A 126 14.51 9.07 14.55
C PHE A 126 14.69 8.73 16.02
N ILE A 127 15.33 7.61 16.37
CA ILE A 127 15.66 7.31 17.77
C ILE A 127 16.66 8.33 18.32
N GLU A 128 17.69 8.70 17.56
CA GLU A 128 18.62 9.77 17.91
C GLU A 128 17.89 11.09 18.14
N LEU A 129 16.97 11.44 17.22
CA LEU A 129 16.13 12.63 17.34
C LEU A 129 15.26 12.58 18.60
N MET A 130 14.61 11.46 18.91
CA MET A 130 13.82 11.29 20.13
C MET A 130 14.70 11.47 21.37
N GLY A 131 15.94 10.99 21.36
CA GLY A 131 16.91 11.19 22.45
C GLY A 131 17.23 12.66 22.76
N MET A 132 16.98 13.58 21.84
CA MET A 132 17.18 15.01 22.08
C MET A 132 16.08 15.62 22.97
N PHE A 133 14.87 15.05 22.93
CA PHE A 133 13.68 15.66 23.53
C PHE A 133 12.98 14.76 24.57
N ASP A 134 13.09 13.45 24.45
CA ASP A 134 12.45 12.47 25.32
C ASP A 134 13.46 11.94 26.36
N GLY A 135 13.18 12.16 27.64
CA GLY A 135 14.07 11.78 28.73
C GLY A 135 14.36 10.29 28.81
N VAL A 136 13.37 9.44 28.48
CA VAL A 136 13.53 7.98 28.51
C VAL A 136 14.48 7.52 27.40
N MET A 137 14.29 8.02 26.18
CA MET A 137 15.18 7.69 25.05
C MET A 137 16.57 8.29 25.24
N LYS A 138 16.68 9.48 25.82
CA LYS A 138 17.95 10.11 26.16
C LYS A 138 18.75 9.25 27.12
N GLU A 139 18.12 8.80 28.21
CA GLU A 139 18.74 7.90 29.17
C GLU A 139 19.16 6.58 28.51
N HIS A 140 18.26 5.99 27.70
CA HIS A 140 18.52 4.72 27.00
C HIS A 140 19.71 4.81 26.04
N LEU A 141 19.79 5.87 25.24
CA LEU A 141 20.93 6.14 24.36
C LEU A 141 22.21 6.43 25.15
N GLY A 142 22.09 7.10 26.29
CA GLY A 142 23.18 7.32 27.23
C GLY A 142 23.81 6.00 27.68
N ARG A 143 22.98 5.06 28.18
CA ARG A 143 23.43 3.73 28.64
C ARG A 143 24.07 2.89 27.54
N ILE A 144 23.56 3.00 26.31
CA ILE A 144 24.15 2.38 25.12
C ILE A 144 25.56 2.92 24.88
N THR A 145 25.70 4.24 24.89
CA THR A 145 26.95 4.93 24.58
C THR A 145 28.00 4.72 25.68
N SER A 146 27.58 4.71 26.94
CA SER A 146 28.43 4.42 28.10
C SER A 146 28.74 2.93 28.29
N LYS A 147 28.16 2.04 27.46
CA LYS A 147 28.28 0.57 27.56
C LYS A 147 27.77 -0.01 28.88
N GLU A 148 26.84 0.67 29.55
CA GLU A 148 26.14 0.18 30.74
C GLU A 148 25.11 -0.90 30.40
N THR A 149 24.62 -0.92 29.15
CA THR A 149 23.73 -1.97 28.65
C THR A 149 24.31 -2.65 27.41
N HIS A 150 24.27 -3.98 27.40
CA HIS A 150 24.54 -4.80 26.20
C HIS A 150 23.27 -5.12 25.40
N ILE A 151 22.11 -4.76 25.92
CA ILE A 151 20.83 -4.95 25.26
C ILE A 151 20.38 -3.60 24.73
N HIS A 152 20.42 -3.44 23.42
CA HIS A 152 20.22 -2.15 22.79
C HIS A 152 18.74 -1.96 22.45
N TYR A 153 18.09 -2.91 21.75
CA TYR A 153 16.75 -2.85 21.13
C TYR A 153 16.57 -2.07 19.81
N PRO A 154 17.37 -1.04 19.44
CA PRO A 154 17.28 -0.46 18.10
C PRO A 154 17.84 -1.30 16.94
N GLY A 155 18.46 -2.44 17.21
CA GLY A 155 19.13 -3.24 16.19
C GLY A 155 18.17 -3.87 15.17
N LYS A 156 18.67 -4.20 13.98
CA LYS A 156 17.90 -4.74 12.85
C LYS A 156 17.02 -5.96 13.19
N ASN A 157 17.51 -6.86 14.05
CA ASN A 157 16.75 -8.06 14.43
C ASN A 157 15.47 -7.69 15.20
N ILE A 158 15.57 -6.72 16.12
CA ILE A 158 14.42 -6.26 16.89
C ILE A 158 13.50 -5.42 16.00
N GLN A 159 14.03 -4.64 15.05
CA GLN A 159 13.18 -3.95 14.07
C GLN A 159 12.29 -4.96 13.33
N ASN A 160 12.87 -6.07 12.84
CA ASN A 160 12.12 -7.12 12.17
C ASN A 160 11.09 -7.77 13.12
N GLU A 161 11.46 -8.05 14.36
CA GLU A 161 10.53 -8.60 15.35
C GLU A 161 9.34 -7.66 15.62
N LEU A 162 9.59 -6.35 15.77
CA LEU A 162 8.54 -5.35 15.94
C LEU A 162 7.62 -5.27 14.71
N ILE A 163 8.20 -5.34 13.52
CA ILE A 163 7.45 -5.39 12.26
C ILE A 163 6.58 -6.64 12.22
N ASP A 164 7.13 -7.81 12.56
CA ASP A 164 6.40 -9.09 12.56
C ASP A 164 5.28 -9.12 13.59
N LEU A 165 5.49 -8.55 14.78
CA LEU A 165 4.48 -8.43 15.83
C LEU A 165 3.33 -7.51 15.39
N LEU A 166 3.65 -6.35 14.80
CA LEU A 166 2.65 -5.44 14.25
C LEU A 166 1.88 -6.11 13.10
N ALA A 167 2.60 -6.76 12.17
CA ALA A 167 2.01 -7.50 11.07
C ALA A 167 1.10 -8.64 11.56
N SER A 168 1.49 -9.34 12.63
CA SER A 168 0.66 -10.38 13.27
C SER A 168 -0.63 -9.79 13.85
N LYS A 169 -0.54 -8.64 14.53
CA LYS A 169 -1.74 -7.94 15.06
C LYS A 169 -2.65 -7.41 13.96
N ILE A 170 -2.08 -6.88 12.87
CA ILE A 170 -2.85 -6.46 11.70
C ILE A 170 -3.51 -7.66 11.04
N ARG A 171 -2.77 -8.77 10.85
CA ARG A 171 -3.34 -10.03 10.34
C ARG A 171 -4.44 -10.58 11.24
N GLY A 172 -4.37 -10.36 12.56
CA GLY A 172 -5.48 -10.67 13.47
C GLY A 172 -6.80 -10.00 13.08
N LYS A 173 -6.76 -8.81 12.45
CA LYS A 173 -7.97 -8.13 11.93
C LYS A 173 -8.56 -8.80 10.67
N LEU A 174 -7.85 -9.74 10.02
CA LEU A 174 -8.42 -10.54 8.94
C LEU A 174 -9.57 -11.44 9.42
N SER A 175 -9.79 -11.58 10.73
CA SER A 175 -11.04 -12.17 11.27
C SER A 175 -12.29 -11.47 10.71
N MET A 176 -12.20 -10.17 10.43
CA MET A 176 -13.30 -9.39 9.84
C MET A 176 -13.70 -9.91 8.45
N VAL A 177 -12.73 -10.42 7.66
CA VAL A 177 -13.02 -11.06 6.36
C VAL A 177 -13.83 -12.34 6.59
N LYS A 178 -13.46 -13.12 7.62
CA LYS A 178 -14.17 -14.37 7.97
C LYS A 178 -15.59 -14.09 8.46
N GLU A 179 -15.82 -12.98 9.15
CA GLU A 179 -17.14 -12.51 9.57
C GLU A 179 -18.02 -12.10 8.38
N SER A 180 -17.44 -11.45 7.36
CA SER A 180 -18.13 -11.15 6.08
C SER A 180 -18.58 -12.42 5.34
N LYS A 181 -17.94 -13.56 5.63
CA LYS A 181 -18.01 -14.82 4.90
C LYS A 181 -17.48 -14.68 3.47
N TYR A 182 -18.12 -13.86 2.65
CA TYR A 182 -17.77 -13.67 1.24
C TYR A 182 -16.75 -12.56 1.03
N TYR A 183 -15.85 -12.78 0.08
CA TYR A 183 -14.79 -11.85 -0.29
C TYR A 183 -14.42 -11.94 -1.78
N LEU A 184 -13.75 -10.90 -2.26
CA LEU A 184 -13.16 -10.77 -3.58
C LEU A 184 -11.63 -10.68 -3.44
N VAL A 185 -10.91 -11.13 -4.45
CA VAL A 185 -9.44 -11.01 -4.51
C VAL A 185 -9.05 -10.11 -5.67
N ILE A 186 -8.26 -9.09 -5.40
CA ILE A 186 -7.66 -8.21 -6.41
C ILE A 186 -6.16 -8.51 -6.44
N LEU A 187 -5.61 -8.79 -7.62
CA LEU A 187 -4.19 -9.05 -7.82
C LEU A 187 -3.62 -8.00 -8.78
N ASP A 188 -2.62 -7.25 -8.31
CA ASP A 188 -1.86 -6.31 -9.14
C ASP A 188 -0.43 -6.81 -9.35
N CYS A 189 0.00 -6.95 -10.60
CA CYS A 189 1.32 -7.45 -10.96
C CYS A 189 2.35 -6.31 -10.91
N MET A 190 3.42 -6.51 -10.15
CA MET A 190 4.56 -5.59 -10.08
C MET A 190 5.88 -6.33 -10.28
N LEU A 191 6.86 -5.64 -10.87
CA LEU A 191 8.25 -6.11 -10.92
C LEU A 191 8.98 -5.60 -9.67
N ASP A 192 9.50 -6.52 -8.86
CA ASP A 192 10.34 -6.17 -7.71
C ASP A 192 11.75 -5.72 -8.17
N ILE A 193 12.52 -5.10 -7.26
CA ILE A 193 13.90 -4.60 -7.45
C ILE A 193 14.83 -5.71 -7.98
N SER A 194 14.52 -6.97 -7.68
CA SER A 194 15.25 -8.14 -8.18
C SER A 194 14.81 -8.62 -9.57
N HIS A 195 13.97 -7.85 -10.28
CA HIS A 195 13.34 -8.22 -11.56
C HIS A 195 12.50 -9.50 -11.51
N VAL A 196 11.99 -9.86 -10.32
CA VAL A 196 11.08 -10.98 -10.14
C VAL A 196 9.65 -10.44 -10.15
N GLU A 197 8.79 -11.04 -10.98
CA GLU A 197 7.35 -10.73 -10.97
C GLU A 197 6.73 -11.18 -9.65
N GLN A 198 6.11 -10.23 -8.95
CA GLN A 198 5.32 -10.46 -7.74
C GLN A 198 3.94 -9.83 -7.93
N MET A 199 2.93 -10.35 -7.25
CA MET A 199 1.60 -9.78 -7.22
C MET A 199 1.27 -9.24 -5.85
N ALA A 200 0.81 -8.00 -5.78
CA ALA A 200 0.13 -7.48 -4.61
C ALA A 200 -1.25 -8.14 -4.53
N MET A 201 -1.51 -8.90 -3.46
CA MET A 201 -2.82 -9.49 -3.20
C MET A 201 -3.60 -8.61 -2.23
N ILE A 202 -4.78 -8.18 -2.65
CA ILE A 202 -5.71 -7.36 -1.88
C ILE A 202 -7.02 -8.12 -1.74
N ILE A 203 -7.59 -8.13 -0.53
CA ILE A 203 -8.88 -8.76 -0.24
C ILE A 203 -9.93 -7.66 -0.06
N ARG A 204 -11.01 -7.74 -0.84
CA ARG A 204 -12.14 -6.81 -0.76
C ARG A 204 -13.37 -7.51 -0.20
N PHE A 205 -14.00 -6.94 0.82
CA PHE A 205 -15.13 -7.54 1.53
C PHE A 205 -16.08 -6.48 2.12
N GLY A 206 -17.32 -6.87 2.43
CA GLY A 206 -18.30 -5.99 3.05
C GLY A 206 -18.28 -6.12 4.57
N LYS A 207 -17.91 -5.06 5.27
CA LYS A 207 -17.99 -4.98 6.72
C LYS A 207 -19.35 -4.43 7.13
N ARG A 208 -20.10 -5.19 7.93
CA ARG A 208 -21.35 -4.70 8.52
C ARG A 208 -21.04 -3.88 9.77
N GLU A 209 -21.40 -2.61 9.76
CA GLU A 209 -21.36 -1.74 10.93
C GLU A 209 -22.54 -1.99 11.87
N VAL A 210 -22.41 -1.52 13.13
CA VAL A 210 -23.42 -1.71 14.19
C VAL A 210 -24.77 -1.08 13.84
N ASN A 211 -24.77 -0.03 13.04
CA ASN A 211 -25.96 0.65 12.52
C ASN A 211 -26.64 -0.08 11.35
N GLY A 212 -26.09 -1.23 10.92
CA GLY A 212 -26.60 -2.02 9.79
C GLY A 212 -26.12 -1.55 8.41
N VAL A 213 -25.34 -0.47 8.33
CA VAL A 213 -24.71 -0.02 7.08
C VAL A 213 -23.57 -0.98 6.73
N VAL A 214 -23.43 -1.31 5.45
CA VAL A 214 -22.31 -2.12 4.94
C VAL A 214 -21.28 -1.19 4.34
N GLU A 215 -20.06 -1.22 4.88
CA GLU A 215 -18.90 -0.49 4.36
C GLU A 215 -18.02 -1.45 3.56
N ILE A 216 -17.57 -1.04 2.37
CA ILE A 216 -16.61 -1.80 1.58
C ILE A 216 -15.22 -1.58 2.17
N GLN A 217 -14.52 -2.67 2.48
CA GLN A 217 -13.14 -2.61 2.96
C GLN A 217 -12.20 -3.39 2.05
N GLU A 218 -11.02 -2.82 1.82
CA GLU A 218 -9.91 -3.45 1.11
C GLU A 218 -8.73 -3.63 2.06
N CYS A 219 -8.17 -4.84 2.08
CA CYS A 219 -7.05 -5.19 2.93
C CYS A 219 -5.93 -5.80 2.10
N PHE A 220 -4.77 -5.14 2.08
CA PHE A 220 -3.56 -5.74 1.53
C PHE A 220 -3.16 -6.96 2.37
N LEU A 221 -2.99 -8.09 1.70
CA LEU A 221 -2.66 -9.35 2.35
C LEU A 221 -1.16 -9.65 2.31
N ALA A 222 -0.59 -9.71 1.10
CA ALA A 222 0.80 -10.05 0.88
C ALA A 222 1.22 -9.77 -0.56
N PHE A 223 2.53 -9.69 -0.76
CA PHE A 223 3.12 -9.96 -2.07
C PHE A 223 3.21 -11.47 -2.25
N VAL A 224 2.68 -11.98 -3.36
CA VAL A 224 2.69 -13.40 -3.70
C VAL A 224 3.38 -13.61 -5.05
N LYS A 225 4.08 -14.73 -5.20
CA LYS A 225 4.54 -15.15 -6.52
C LYS A 225 3.36 -15.75 -7.30
N LEU A 226 3.43 -15.70 -8.64
CA LEU A 226 2.40 -16.21 -9.56
C LEU A 226 1.89 -17.60 -9.19
N ASP A 227 2.79 -18.51 -8.82
CA ASP A 227 2.45 -19.91 -8.58
C ASP A 227 1.89 -20.19 -7.16
N ASP A 228 2.05 -19.24 -6.21
CA ASP A 228 1.82 -19.47 -4.76
C ASP A 228 0.53 -18.81 -4.22
N SER A 229 -0.30 -18.21 -5.09
CA SER A 229 -1.46 -17.41 -4.67
C SER A 229 -2.49 -18.17 -3.84
N ASN A 230 -2.80 -19.42 -4.20
CA ASN A 230 -3.75 -20.27 -3.47
C ASN A 230 -3.21 -20.72 -2.11
N ASP A 231 -1.91 -21.03 -2.07
CA ASP A 231 -1.25 -21.47 -0.85
C ASP A 231 -1.27 -20.36 0.19
N LYS A 232 -1.16 -19.10 -0.26
CA LYS A 232 -1.28 -17.94 0.62
C LYS A 232 -2.68 -17.76 1.21
N LEU A 233 -3.74 -17.93 0.41
CA LEU A 233 -5.11 -17.84 0.91
C LEU A 233 -5.41 -18.93 1.95
N ASN A 234 -4.93 -20.16 1.70
CA ASN A 234 -5.05 -21.27 2.63
C ASN A 234 -4.26 -21.04 3.93
N GLU A 235 -3.04 -20.50 3.85
CA GLU A 235 -2.20 -20.15 5.02
C GLU A 235 -2.90 -19.14 5.95
N VAL A 236 -3.61 -18.18 5.36
CA VAL A 236 -4.35 -17.14 6.10
C VAL A 236 -5.72 -17.66 6.58
N GLY A 237 -6.12 -18.84 6.10
CA GLY A 237 -7.38 -19.49 6.44
C GLY A 237 -8.59 -18.79 5.82
N LEU A 238 -8.45 -18.30 4.58
CA LEU A 238 -9.54 -17.79 3.75
C LEU A 238 -9.98 -18.89 2.75
N PRO A 239 -11.15 -19.51 2.94
CA PRO A 239 -11.58 -20.61 2.08
C PRO A 239 -11.94 -20.15 0.67
N LEU A 240 -11.35 -20.80 -0.34
CA LEU A 240 -11.67 -20.54 -1.75
C LEU A 240 -13.17 -20.71 -2.09
N ALA A 241 -13.89 -21.52 -1.32
CA ALA A 241 -15.33 -21.74 -1.46
C ALA A 241 -16.17 -20.47 -1.16
N ASP A 242 -15.62 -19.58 -0.34
CA ASP A 242 -16.26 -18.32 0.04
C ASP A 242 -15.83 -17.15 -0.85
N MET A 243 -14.80 -17.33 -1.68
CA MET A 243 -14.43 -16.35 -2.70
C MET A 243 -15.58 -16.21 -3.71
N ARG A 244 -15.92 -14.96 -4.08
CA ARG A 244 -17.04 -14.66 -5.00
C ARG A 244 -16.62 -14.02 -6.30
N GLY A 245 -15.36 -13.63 -6.43
CA GLY A 245 -14.83 -13.05 -7.64
C GLY A 245 -13.37 -12.66 -7.50
N GLN A 246 -12.77 -12.38 -8.65
CA GLN A 246 -11.35 -12.08 -8.79
C GLN A 246 -11.15 -10.99 -9.84
N ASP A 247 -10.22 -10.08 -9.54
CA ASP A 247 -9.82 -8.98 -10.42
C ASP A 247 -8.30 -8.98 -10.59
N TYR A 248 -7.84 -8.88 -11.84
CA TYR A 248 -6.43 -8.76 -12.18
C TYR A 248 -6.22 -8.24 -13.60
N ASP A 249 -5.00 -7.77 -13.87
CA ASP A 249 -4.59 -7.26 -15.17
C ASP A 249 -4.66 -8.33 -16.27
N ASN A 250 -4.98 -7.90 -17.49
CA ASN A 250 -5.17 -8.76 -18.67
C ASN A 250 -3.87 -9.35 -19.26
N GLY A 251 -2.82 -9.48 -18.45
CA GLY A 251 -1.54 -10.06 -18.85
C GLY A 251 -1.71 -11.45 -19.48
N ALA A 252 -0.92 -11.76 -20.50
CA ALA A 252 -1.05 -12.99 -21.29
C ALA A 252 -1.01 -14.28 -20.44
N ASN A 253 -0.26 -14.27 -19.33
CA ASN A 253 -0.18 -15.38 -18.38
C ASN A 253 -1.43 -15.50 -17.48
N MET A 254 -2.15 -14.40 -17.26
CA MET A 254 -3.35 -14.31 -16.41
C MET A 254 -4.65 -14.65 -17.18
N LYS A 255 -4.67 -14.40 -18.49
CA LYS A 255 -5.82 -14.59 -19.41
C LYS A 255 -5.97 -16.03 -19.96
N GLY A 256 -5.11 -16.96 -19.57
CA GLY A 256 -5.05 -18.31 -20.17
C GLY A 256 -6.34 -19.13 -19.99
N LYS A 257 -7.16 -19.24 -21.04
CA LYS A 257 -8.43 -20.01 -21.06
C LYS A 257 -8.27 -21.51 -20.72
N ASN A 258 -7.08 -22.09 -20.95
CA ASN A 258 -6.80 -23.52 -20.76
C ASN A 258 -5.82 -23.84 -19.60
N ARG A 259 -5.07 -22.85 -19.08
CA ARG A 259 -4.05 -23.03 -18.02
C ARG A 259 -3.90 -21.83 -17.05
N GLY A 260 -4.62 -20.74 -17.26
CA GLY A 260 -4.54 -19.52 -16.45
C GLY A 260 -5.44 -19.55 -15.21
N VAL A 261 -5.21 -18.60 -14.31
CA VAL A 261 -5.94 -18.40 -13.04
C VAL A 261 -7.47 -18.32 -13.27
N GLN A 262 -7.87 -17.84 -14.46
CA GLN A 262 -9.27 -17.65 -14.88
C GLN A 262 -10.13 -18.93 -14.84
N LYS A 263 -9.57 -20.13 -15.07
CA LYS A 263 -10.37 -21.37 -15.16
C LYS A 263 -10.77 -21.93 -13.79
N ARG A 264 -10.15 -21.48 -12.71
CA ARG A 264 -10.13 -22.25 -11.45
C ARG A 264 -11.11 -21.76 -10.38
N MET A 265 -11.74 -20.58 -10.51
CA MET A 265 -12.47 -19.89 -9.42
C MET A 265 -13.56 -18.90 -9.91
N PRO A 266 -14.52 -18.39 -9.08
CA PRO A 266 -15.74 -17.71 -9.54
C PRO A 266 -15.52 -16.29 -10.11
N PHE A 267 -16.58 -15.71 -10.71
CA PHE A 267 -16.68 -14.41 -11.42
C PHE A 267 -15.37 -13.62 -11.59
N PHE A 268 -14.77 -13.71 -12.77
CA PHE A 268 -13.62 -12.90 -13.17
C PHE A 268 -14.07 -11.57 -13.76
N VAL A 269 -13.50 -10.47 -13.25
CA VAL A 269 -13.61 -9.12 -13.80
C VAL A 269 -12.19 -8.68 -14.22
N PRO A 270 -11.95 -8.32 -15.49
CA PRO A 270 -10.66 -7.75 -15.86
C PRO A 270 -10.51 -6.36 -15.27
N CYS A 271 -9.29 -5.97 -14.89
CA CYS A 271 -9.02 -4.64 -14.37
C CYS A 271 -9.52 -3.57 -15.36
N ASN A 272 -10.50 -2.76 -14.92
CA ASN A 272 -11.17 -1.77 -15.77
C ASN A 272 -10.22 -0.65 -16.20
N ALA A 273 -9.37 -0.17 -15.28
CA ALA A 273 -8.37 0.86 -15.57
C ALA A 273 -7.32 0.36 -16.59
N HIS A 274 -6.85 -0.89 -16.44
CA HIS A 274 -5.96 -1.51 -17.41
C HIS A 274 -6.65 -1.69 -18.77
N THR A 275 -7.91 -2.13 -18.77
CA THR A 275 -8.70 -2.31 -19.99
C THR A 275 -8.89 -0.98 -20.74
N LEU A 276 -9.15 0.11 -20.02
CA LEU A 276 -9.25 1.45 -20.59
C LEU A 276 -7.89 1.94 -21.12
N ASN A 277 -6.79 1.63 -20.44
CA ASN A 277 -5.44 1.90 -20.95
C ASN A 277 -5.15 1.15 -22.27
N LEU A 278 -5.63 -0.09 -22.40
CA LEU A 278 -5.51 -0.85 -23.65
C LEU A 278 -6.34 -0.25 -24.79
N VAL A 279 -7.55 0.29 -24.51
CA VAL A 279 -8.34 1.03 -25.50
C VAL A 279 -7.50 2.16 -26.10
N LEU A 280 -6.86 2.96 -25.25
CA LEU A 280 -6.01 4.07 -25.71
C LEU A 280 -4.79 3.57 -26.48
N ASN A 281 -4.12 2.54 -25.98
CA ASN A 281 -2.94 2.00 -26.63
C ASN A 281 -3.27 1.49 -28.05
N ASP A 282 -4.33 0.71 -28.19
CA ASP A 282 -4.71 0.13 -29.48
C ASP A 282 -5.31 1.17 -30.45
N ALA A 283 -6.06 2.15 -29.95
CA ALA A 283 -6.54 3.28 -30.76
C ALA A 283 -5.37 4.08 -31.35
N VAL A 284 -4.25 4.16 -30.63
CA VAL A 284 -3.08 4.96 -31.01
C VAL A 284 -2.03 4.14 -31.79
N VAL A 285 -1.90 2.83 -31.55
CA VAL A 285 -0.93 1.94 -32.22
C VAL A 285 -1.25 1.71 -33.70
N LEU A 286 -2.51 1.88 -34.12
CA LEU A 286 -2.89 1.88 -35.54
C LEU A 286 -2.24 3.03 -36.35
N MET A 287 -1.58 3.98 -35.68
CA MET A 287 -0.89 5.11 -36.28
C MET A 287 0.60 4.79 -36.49
N ARG A 288 1.01 4.57 -37.75
CA ARG A 288 2.42 4.33 -38.13
C ARG A 288 3.37 5.45 -37.64
N TRP A 289 4.54 5.04 -37.12
CA TRP A 289 5.90 5.62 -37.05
C TRP A 289 6.14 7.15 -36.89
N THR A 290 5.35 8.06 -37.46
CA THR A 290 5.68 9.49 -37.53
C THR A 290 5.34 10.26 -36.24
N PHE A 291 4.16 10.07 -35.66
CA PHE A 291 3.78 10.76 -34.40
C PHE A 291 4.62 10.30 -33.20
N TRP A 292 4.79 8.98 -33.04
CA TRP A 292 5.56 8.40 -31.94
C TRP A 292 7.07 8.51 -32.11
N GLY A 293 7.58 8.52 -33.35
CA GLY A 293 8.99 8.80 -33.62
C GLY A 293 9.38 10.18 -33.11
N SER A 294 8.55 11.19 -33.37
CA SER A 294 8.78 12.56 -32.89
C SER A 294 8.59 12.72 -31.38
N PHE A 295 7.60 12.05 -30.77
CA PHE A 295 7.35 12.13 -29.32
C PHE A 295 8.39 11.35 -28.49
N ARG A 296 8.83 10.19 -28.97
CA ARG A 296 9.94 9.41 -28.36
C ARG A 296 11.26 10.14 -28.51
N LEU A 297 11.54 10.74 -29.67
CA LEU A 297 12.73 11.57 -29.87
C LEU A 297 12.72 12.78 -28.94
N PHE A 298 11.58 13.44 -28.77
CA PHE A 298 11.43 14.55 -27.82
C PHE A 298 11.65 14.10 -26.37
N SER A 299 10.98 13.05 -25.90
CA SER A 299 11.18 12.53 -24.54
C SER A 299 12.60 12.03 -24.29
N PHE A 300 13.26 11.46 -25.30
CA PHE A 300 14.64 11.01 -25.23
C PHE A 300 15.61 12.20 -25.16
N ILE A 301 15.44 13.21 -26.02
CA ILE A 301 16.24 14.44 -25.97
C ILE A 301 16.05 15.17 -24.63
N PHE A 302 14.83 15.22 -24.11
CA PHE A 302 14.50 15.87 -22.85
C PHE A 302 15.19 15.21 -21.64
N HIS A 303 15.25 13.88 -21.59
CA HIS A 303 15.89 13.15 -20.50
C HIS A 303 17.42 13.08 -20.64
N GLN A 304 17.94 13.10 -21.87
CA GLN A 304 19.36 12.87 -22.15
C GLN A 304 20.18 14.17 -22.23
N PHE A 305 19.56 15.31 -22.57
CA PHE A 305 20.27 16.57 -22.84
C PHE A 305 19.85 17.75 -21.96
N ILE A 306 18.69 17.69 -21.29
CA ILE A 306 18.31 18.75 -20.36
C ILE A 306 18.77 18.36 -18.96
N ASP A 307 20.01 18.76 -18.63
CA ASP A 307 20.48 18.78 -17.24
C ASP A 307 19.48 19.60 -16.41
N GLY A 308 19.10 19.06 -15.24
CA GLY A 308 18.05 19.65 -14.39
C GLY A 308 18.27 21.11 -13.99
N VAL A 309 19.48 21.65 -14.21
CA VAL A 309 19.86 23.04 -13.97
C VAL A 309 19.28 24.00 -15.03
N ILE A 310 19.34 23.66 -16.32
CA ILE A 310 18.83 24.51 -17.42
C ILE A 310 17.29 24.49 -17.44
N PHE A 311 16.68 23.34 -17.13
CA PHE A 311 15.23 23.21 -16.99
C PHE A 311 14.67 24.11 -15.87
N LEU A 312 15.34 24.14 -14.71
CA LEU A 312 14.90 24.98 -13.59
C LEU A 312 15.01 26.48 -13.89
N GLU A 313 15.96 26.89 -14.72
CA GLU A 313 16.17 28.29 -15.11
C GLU A 313 15.06 28.81 -16.04
N HIS A 314 14.47 27.97 -16.91
CA HIS A 314 13.43 28.38 -17.88
C HIS A 314 12.01 27.92 -17.49
N VAL A 315 11.86 26.80 -16.77
CA VAL A 315 10.55 26.16 -16.48
C VAL A 315 10.17 26.26 -14.99
N GLY A 316 11.05 26.79 -14.14
CA GLY A 316 10.94 26.77 -12.67
C GLY A 316 9.71 27.44 -12.05
N ASN A 317 8.91 28.21 -12.80
CA ASN A 317 7.79 28.98 -12.23
C ASN A 317 6.41 28.29 -12.28
N LEU A 318 6.24 27.12 -12.92
CA LEU A 318 4.92 26.50 -13.13
C LEU A 318 4.75 25.08 -12.53
N GLY A 319 5.80 24.47 -11.97
CA GLY A 319 5.68 23.27 -11.14
C GLY A 319 5.30 21.94 -11.83
N LEU A 320 5.28 21.88 -13.17
CA LEU A 320 5.02 20.64 -13.92
C LEU A 320 6.33 19.99 -14.39
N THR A 321 6.59 18.76 -13.95
CA THR A 321 7.77 17.97 -14.34
C THR A 321 7.44 17.06 -15.52
N VAL A 322 8.28 17.01 -16.56
CA VAL A 322 8.12 16.06 -17.67
C VAL A 322 8.38 14.64 -17.16
N LYS A 323 7.33 13.82 -17.05
CA LYS A 323 7.44 12.41 -16.62
C LYS A 323 7.81 11.50 -17.79
N GLN A 324 8.60 10.46 -17.49
CA GLN A 324 8.97 9.44 -18.45
C GLN A 324 7.71 8.69 -18.95
N LEU A 325 7.67 8.38 -20.25
CA LEU A 325 6.61 7.58 -20.86
C LEU A 325 6.61 6.16 -20.27
N SER A 326 5.57 5.81 -19.52
CA SER A 326 5.32 4.42 -19.16
C SER A 326 4.72 3.66 -20.34
N GLU A 327 5.27 2.49 -20.67
CA GLU A 327 4.67 1.57 -21.65
C GLU A 327 3.39 0.89 -21.12
N ILE A 328 3.22 0.86 -19.79
CA ILE A 328 2.20 0.03 -19.11
C ILE A 328 1.08 0.90 -18.50
N ARG A 329 1.35 2.15 -18.11
CA ARG A 329 0.37 3.03 -17.43
C ARG A 329 0.15 4.33 -18.21
N TRP A 330 -0.96 4.42 -18.94
CA TRP A 330 -1.21 5.55 -19.86
C TRP A 330 -1.58 6.87 -19.17
N GLU A 331 -2.06 6.83 -17.92
CA GLU A 331 -2.28 8.03 -17.09
C GLU A 331 -1.01 8.91 -17.01
N SER A 332 0.18 8.30 -16.95
CA SER A 332 1.45 9.02 -16.90
C SER A 332 1.75 9.79 -18.20
N ARG A 333 1.08 9.43 -19.31
CA ARG A 333 1.23 10.09 -20.61
C ARG A 333 0.35 11.33 -20.72
N VAL A 334 -0.76 11.41 -19.98
CA VAL A 334 -1.61 12.60 -19.95
C VAL A 334 -0.83 13.78 -19.36
N GLU A 335 -0.13 13.53 -18.26
CA GLU A 335 0.76 14.53 -17.66
C GLU A 335 1.91 14.89 -18.60
N ALA A 336 2.55 13.91 -19.25
CA ALA A 336 3.64 14.17 -20.20
C ALA A 336 3.18 15.02 -21.42
N VAL A 337 2.00 14.72 -21.98
CA VAL A 337 1.43 15.49 -23.10
C VAL A 337 0.99 16.87 -22.63
N GLY A 338 0.34 16.96 -21.47
CA GLY A 338 -0.07 18.23 -20.86
C GLY A 338 1.12 19.16 -20.60
N THR A 339 2.23 18.64 -20.07
CA THR A 339 3.46 19.43 -19.88
C THR A 339 3.96 19.99 -21.22
N ILE A 340 3.93 19.20 -22.30
CA ILE A 340 4.36 19.67 -23.63
C ILE A 340 3.43 20.72 -24.23
N ARG A 341 2.12 20.69 -23.94
CA ARG A 341 1.18 21.71 -24.42
C ARG A 341 1.29 22.99 -23.62
N TYR A 342 1.19 22.90 -22.30
CA TYR A 342 1.14 24.08 -21.43
C TYR A 342 2.50 24.75 -21.28
N GLN A 343 3.59 24.00 -21.46
CA GLN A 343 4.94 24.53 -21.44
C GLN A 343 5.61 24.51 -22.82
N ALA A 344 4.82 24.52 -23.90
CA ALA A 344 5.32 24.40 -25.26
C ALA A 344 6.33 25.51 -25.61
N GLY A 345 6.10 26.73 -25.10
CA GLY A 345 6.96 27.89 -25.31
C GLY A 345 8.26 27.79 -24.53
N GLU A 346 8.18 27.47 -23.25
CA GLU A 346 9.35 27.34 -22.37
C GLU A 346 10.24 26.17 -22.79
N VAL A 347 9.64 25.07 -23.26
CA VAL A 347 10.42 23.97 -23.84
C VAL A 347 11.00 24.35 -25.20
N TYR A 348 10.31 25.13 -26.01
CA TYR A 348 10.85 25.63 -27.28
C TYR A 348 12.05 26.56 -27.04
N ASP A 349 11.95 27.46 -26.06
CA ASP A 349 13.02 28.38 -25.67
C ASP A 349 14.22 27.63 -25.07
N ALA A 350 13.98 26.63 -24.22
CA ALA A 350 15.04 25.76 -23.67
C ALA A 350 15.72 24.90 -24.75
N LEU A 351 14.97 24.43 -25.75
CA LEU A 351 15.55 23.70 -26.89
C LEU A 351 16.30 24.63 -27.84
N LEU A 352 15.87 25.89 -28.00
CA LEU A 352 16.59 26.92 -28.74
C LEU A 352 17.91 27.27 -28.06
N SER A 353 17.91 27.46 -26.73
CA SER A 353 19.15 27.72 -25.98
C SER A 353 20.15 26.57 -26.07
N ILE A 354 19.66 25.33 -26.17
CA ILE A 354 20.49 24.13 -26.40
C ILE A 354 20.92 24.03 -27.88
N ALA A 355 20.07 24.43 -28.83
CA ALA A 355 20.38 24.39 -30.26
C ALA A 355 21.43 25.45 -30.67
N ASP A 356 21.51 26.57 -29.95
CA ASP A 356 22.57 27.56 -30.09
C ASP A 356 23.93 27.07 -29.52
N ASP A 357 23.94 25.94 -28.79
CA ASP A 357 25.14 25.25 -28.34
C ASP A 357 25.58 24.20 -29.39
N THR A 358 26.64 24.52 -30.14
CA THR A 358 27.03 23.93 -31.45
C THR A 358 27.44 22.43 -31.52
N THR A 359 26.89 21.53 -30.70
CA THR A 359 27.26 20.09 -30.74
C THR A 359 26.19 19.13 -31.26
N LEU A 360 24.97 19.56 -31.61
CA LEU A 360 23.90 18.62 -32.00
C LEU A 360 23.09 19.10 -33.21
N THR A 361 23.13 18.31 -34.29
CA THR A 361 22.42 18.56 -35.55
C THR A 361 20.95 18.16 -35.48
N ALA A 362 20.08 19.09 -35.89
CA ALA A 362 18.62 19.00 -35.78
C ALA A 362 17.96 18.11 -36.86
N GLY A 363 17.00 17.28 -36.43
CA GLY A 363 16.02 16.61 -37.27
C GLY A 363 14.67 17.35 -37.22
N THR A 364 13.99 17.42 -38.36
CA THR A 364 12.74 18.16 -38.61
C THR A 364 11.55 17.68 -37.75
N CYS A 365 10.88 18.63 -37.09
CA CYS A 365 9.68 18.42 -36.27
C CYS A 365 8.40 18.56 -37.12
N GLY A 366 7.55 17.52 -37.13
CA GLY A 366 6.25 17.52 -37.81
C GLY A 366 5.08 17.29 -36.84
N THR A 367 4.03 18.09 -37.01
CA THR A 367 2.63 17.93 -36.56
C THR A 367 2.37 17.49 -35.11
N LYS A 368 2.12 18.48 -34.24
CA LYS A 368 1.52 18.31 -32.91
C LYS A 368 -0.01 18.36 -33.04
N SER A 369 -0.74 17.35 -32.56
CA SER A 369 -2.21 17.35 -32.50
C SER A 369 -2.72 16.92 -31.12
N ARG A 370 -3.90 17.47 -30.75
CA ARG A 370 -4.55 17.36 -29.43
C ARG A 370 -5.08 15.95 -29.15
N ALA A 371 -4.23 15.09 -28.62
CA ALA A 371 -4.68 13.88 -27.93
C ALA A 371 -5.33 14.20 -26.55
N GLU A 372 -5.19 15.42 -26.02
CA GLU A 372 -5.50 15.74 -24.62
C GLU A 372 -6.98 15.73 -24.23
N ASP A 373 -7.89 16.14 -25.10
CA ASP A 373 -9.30 16.23 -24.70
C ASP A 373 -9.90 14.83 -24.51
N ILE A 374 -9.52 13.88 -25.38
CA ILE A 374 -9.82 12.44 -25.22
C ILE A 374 -9.10 11.88 -23.99
N LEU A 375 -7.83 12.23 -23.79
CA LEU A 375 -7.05 11.76 -22.64
C LEU A 375 -7.57 12.28 -21.30
N PHE A 376 -8.15 13.49 -21.27
CA PHE A 376 -8.72 14.09 -20.07
C PHE A 376 -10.00 13.35 -19.65
N GLU A 377 -10.94 13.13 -20.56
CA GLU A 377 -12.16 12.36 -20.28
C GLU A 377 -11.85 10.91 -19.92
N VAL A 378 -10.88 10.29 -20.61
CA VAL A 378 -10.42 8.95 -20.26
C VAL A 378 -9.74 8.91 -18.88
N ASN A 379 -9.04 9.97 -18.47
CA ASN A 379 -8.46 10.08 -17.13
C ASN A 379 -9.53 10.22 -16.04
N ILE A 380 -10.59 10.99 -16.28
CA ILE A 380 -11.74 11.08 -15.38
C ILE A 380 -12.35 9.69 -15.20
N ALA A 381 -12.65 9.00 -16.30
CA ALA A 381 -13.18 7.63 -16.25
C ALA A 381 -12.20 6.69 -15.51
N SER A 382 -10.91 6.73 -15.82
CA SER A 382 -9.88 5.90 -15.17
C SER A 382 -9.83 6.08 -13.65
N LYS A 383 -9.86 7.33 -13.15
CA LYS A 383 -9.85 7.61 -11.71
C LYS A 383 -11.11 7.12 -11.03
N THR A 384 -12.26 7.28 -11.67
CA THR A 384 -13.53 6.78 -11.16
C THR A 384 -13.55 5.25 -11.09
N LEU A 385 -13.01 4.56 -12.11
CA LEU A 385 -12.90 3.10 -12.14
C LEU A 385 -12.00 2.51 -11.05
N GLN A 386 -11.11 3.31 -10.46
CA GLN A 386 -10.18 2.88 -9.41
C GLN A 386 -10.70 3.15 -7.98
N ALA A 387 -11.83 3.85 -7.85
CA ALA A 387 -12.36 4.23 -6.55
C ALA A 387 -13.05 3.04 -5.84
N VAL A 388 -12.74 2.85 -4.56
CA VAL A 388 -13.22 1.71 -3.76
C VAL A 388 -14.75 1.71 -3.60
N GLU A 389 -15.37 2.88 -3.60
CA GLU A 389 -16.81 3.02 -3.31
C GLU A 389 -17.72 2.79 -4.53
N PHE A 390 -17.16 2.75 -5.74
CA PHE A 390 -17.95 2.60 -6.96
C PHE A 390 -18.40 1.17 -7.18
N ASP A 391 -19.68 1.01 -7.49
CA ASP A 391 -20.27 -0.28 -7.86
C ASP A 391 -20.24 -0.50 -9.40
N LEU A 392 -20.61 -1.71 -9.82
CA LEU A 392 -20.61 -2.09 -11.23
C LEU A 392 -21.57 -1.26 -12.09
N HIS A 393 -22.67 -0.76 -11.50
CA HIS A 393 -23.66 0.03 -12.21
C HIS A 393 -23.13 1.42 -12.51
N GLN A 394 -22.61 2.11 -11.49
CA GLN A 394 -22.00 3.43 -11.62
C GLN A 394 -20.81 3.41 -12.59
N ILE A 395 -20.02 2.34 -12.57
CA ILE A 395 -18.93 2.15 -13.55
C ILE A 395 -19.47 2.14 -14.99
N ILE A 396 -20.59 1.45 -15.25
CA ILE A 396 -21.19 1.40 -16.59
C ILE A 396 -21.79 2.73 -17.01
N GLU A 397 -22.41 3.47 -16.07
CA GLU A 397 -22.87 4.84 -16.35
C GLU A 397 -21.70 5.74 -16.78
N GLN A 398 -20.56 5.67 -16.09
CA GLN A 398 -19.38 6.45 -16.46
C GLN A 398 -18.79 6.04 -17.82
N LEU A 399 -18.80 4.75 -18.15
CA LEU A 399 -18.40 4.27 -19.47
C LEU A 399 -19.39 4.73 -20.56
N ALA A 400 -20.68 4.83 -20.25
CA ALA A 400 -21.68 5.38 -21.17
C ALA A 400 -21.44 6.89 -21.39
N VAL A 401 -21.15 7.67 -20.34
CA VAL A 401 -20.77 9.08 -20.47
C VAL A 401 -19.54 9.25 -21.36
N LEU A 402 -18.51 8.42 -21.18
CA LEU A 402 -17.33 8.44 -22.03
C LEU A 402 -17.68 8.10 -23.49
N GLN A 403 -18.56 7.13 -23.70
CA GLN A 403 -19.00 6.73 -25.04
C GLN A 403 -19.81 7.83 -25.73
N ASP A 404 -20.72 8.49 -25.02
CA ASP A 404 -21.49 9.63 -25.51
C ASP A 404 -20.58 10.82 -25.83
N PHE A 405 -19.58 11.08 -25.00
CA PHE A 405 -18.55 12.08 -25.27
C PHE A 405 -17.81 11.76 -26.57
N LEU A 406 -17.29 10.55 -26.74
CA LEU A 406 -16.55 10.17 -27.95
C LEU A 406 -17.43 10.27 -29.21
N GLN A 407 -18.71 9.91 -29.13
CA GLN A 407 -19.67 10.06 -30.22
C GLN A 407 -19.95 11.53 -30.55
N SER A 408 -20.08 12.40 -29.55
CA SER A 408 -20.24 13.85 -29.77
C SER A 408 -18.96 14.51 -30.30
N TYR A 409 -17.80 13.98 -29.90
CA TYR A 409 -16.49 14.42 -30.33
C TYR A 409 -16.21 14.02 -31.79
N TRP A 410 -16.86 12.96 -32.28
CA TRP A 410 -16.97 12.62 -33.69
C TRP A 410 -17.82 13.66 -34.43
N SER A 411 -17.28 14.85 -34.67
CA SER A 411 -17.97 15.89 -35.45
C SER A 411 -17.00 16.81 -36.19
N ASP A 412 -17.48 17.37 -37.30
CA ASP A 412 -16.78 18.40 -38.06
C ASP A 412 -16.45 19.63 -37.20
N HIS A 413 -17.35 19.97 -36.28
CA HIS A 413 -17.19 21.08 -35.36
C HIS A 413 -16.04 20.83 -34.37
N SER A 414 -15.98 19.64 -33.77
CA SER A 414 -14.90 19.26 -32.87
C SER A 414 -13.55 19.23 -33.59
N PHE A 415 -13.51 18.71 -34.82
CA PHE A 415 -12.30 18.76 -35.64
C PHE A 415 -11.85 20.20 -35.95
N ALA A 416 -12.78 21.09 -36.32
CA ALA A 416 -12.49 22.50 -36.58
C ALA A 416 -11.96 23.22 -35.33
N SER A 417 -12.54 22.93 -34.15
CA SER A 417 -12.08 23.45 -32.86
C SER A 417 -10.65 22.98 -32.53
N VAL A 418 -10.35 21.70 -32.75
CA VAL A 418 -8.99 21.14 -32.57
C VAL A 418 -7.98 21.85 -33.47
N LEU A 419 -8.33 22.08 -34.74
CA LEU A 419 -7.47 22.80 -35.69
C LEU A 419 -7.29 24.27 -35.32
N ALA A 420 -8.34 24.96 -34.88
CA ALA A 420 -8.26 26.37 -34.48
C ALA A 420 -7.26 26.58 -33.34
N THR A 421 -7.37 25.78 -32.27
CA THR A 421 -6.44 25.87 -31.14
C THR A 421 -5.02 25.42 -31.50
N ALA A 422 -4.86 24.43 -32.39
CA ALA A 422 -3.54 24.04 -32.87
C ALA A 422 -2.87 25.17 -33.68
N ARG A 423 -3.66 25.94 -34.45
CA ARG A 423 -3.20 27.13 -35.19
C ARG A 423 -2.82 28.26 -34.24
N GLU A 424 -3.64 28.55 -33.23
CA GLU A 424 -3.33 29.55 -32.20
C GLU A 424 -2.02 29.24 -31.46
N LEU A 425 -1.80 27.97 -31.09
CA LEU A 425 -0.54 27.54 -30.45
C LEU A 425 0.65 27.68 -31.41
N ALA A 426 0.49 27.28 -32.67
CA ALA A 426 1.54 27.43 -33.68
C ALA A 426 1.91 28.91 -33.88
N GLU A 427 0.91 29.79 -33.94
CA GLU A 427 1.09 31.24 -34.05
C GLU A 427 1.80 31.82 -32.82
N SER A 428 1.45 31.38 -31.61
CA SER A 428 2.14 31.80 -30.37
C SER A 428 3.62 31.39 -30.34
N LEU A 429 3.99 30.34 -31.08
CA LEU A 429 5.36 29.83 -31.21
C LEU A 429 6.08 30.35 -32.47
N GLY A 430 5.45 31.26 -33.24
CA GLY A 430 6.01 31.77 -34.50
C GLY A 430 6.09 30.73 -35.64
N ILE A 431 5.39 29.59 -35.50
CA ILE A 431 5.35 28.52 -36.49
C ILE A 431 4.15 28.75 -37.43
N ARG A 432 4.35 28.55 -38.75
CA ARG A 432 3.27 28.66 -39.72
C ARG A 432 2.27 27.50 -39.52
N GLY A 433 1.07 27.80 -39.04
CA GLY A 433 -0.02 26.84 -38.76
C GLY A 433 -0.69 26.19 -39.98
N LYS A 434 0.10 25.83 -41.00
CA LYS A 434 -0.38 25.13 -42.21
C LYS A 434 0.21 23.73 -42.26
N PHE A 435 -0.59 22.76 -42.72
CA PHE A 435 -0.08 21.42 -43.01
C PHE A 435 1.02 21.49 -44.08
N ALA A 436 2.07 20.70 -43.91
CA ALA A 436 3.12 20.59 -44.91
C ALA A 436 2.54 19.97 -46.19
N GLU A 437 2.74 20.61 -47.33
CA GLU A 437 2.40 20.04 -48.63
C GLU A 437 3.30 18.83 -48.89
N GLU A 438 2.73 17.65 -49.16
CA GLU A 438 3.52 16.49 -49.57
C GLU A 438 4.19 16.78 -50.92
N ILE A 439 5.50 17.04 -50.90
CA ILE A 439 6.30 17.09 -52.13
C ILE A 439 6.40 15.66 -52.67
N GLN A 440 5.53 15.30 -53.62
CA GLN A 440 5.68 14.06 -54.37
C GLN A 440 6.98 14.12 -55.19
N ARG A 441 8.01 13.40 -54.76
CA ARG A 441 9.14 13.07 -55.65
C ARG A 441 8.58 12.19 -56.76
N LYS A 442 8.45 12.74 -57.98
CA LYS A 442 8.13 11.97 -59.19
C LYS A 442 9.11 10.80 -59.30
N LYS A 443 8.64 9.58 -59.02
CA LYS A 443 9.26 8.39 -59.59
C LYS A 443 8.89 8.39 -61.07
N THR A 444 9.89 8.52 -61.93
CA THR A 444 9.73 8.34 -63.38
C THR A 444 9.43 6.87 -63.65
N ASP A 445 8.15 6.52 -63.65
CA ASP A 445 7.68 5.24 -64.14
C ASP A 445 6.46 5.52 -65.04
N TYR A 446 6.56 5.17 -66.32
CA TYR A 446 5.68 5.66 -67.40
C TYR A 446 4.25 5.07 -67.35
N GLU A 447 3.96 4.15 -66.42
CA GLU A 447 2.65 3.48 -66.28
C GLU A 447 2.01 3.66 -64.89
N ALA A 448 2.54 4.52 -64.02
CA ALA A 448 1.93 4.78 -62.72
C ALA A 448 0.66 5.65 -62.89
N ARG A 449 -0.51 5.12 -62.51
CA ARG A 449 -1.75 5.93 -62.38
C ARG A 449 -1.50 7.11 -61.44
N ASP A 450 -1.86 8.31 -61.88
CA ASP A 450 -1.82 9.52 -61.05
C ASP A 450 -2.54 9.26 -59.73
N LYS A 451 -1.80 9.34 -58.62
CA LYS A 451 -2.41 9.30 -57.29
C LYS A 451 -3.15 10.63 -57.08
N PRO A 452 -4.38 10.62 -56.54
CA PRO A 452 -5.12 11.85 -56.28
C PRO A 452 -4.30 12.80 -55.41
N VAL A 453 -4.33 14.10 -55.71
CA VAL A 453 -3.85 15.13 -54.78
C VAL A 453 -4.79 15.09 -53.58
N VAL A 454 -4.32 14.50 -52.47
CA VAL A 454 -5.10 14.47 -51.22
C VAL A 454 -4.80 15.76 -50.47
N ASP A 455 -5.82 16.56 -50.19
CA ASP A 455 -5.69 17.69 -49.28
C ASP A 455 -5.16 17.17 -47.93
N PRO A 456 -3.98 17.63 -47.46
CA PRO A 456 -3.37 17.16 -46.22
C PRO A 456 -4.29 17.31 -45.00
N GLU A 457 -5.14 18.35 -44.99
CA GLU A 457 -6.09 18.59 -43.90
C GLU A 457 -7.23 17.55 -43.93
N GLN A 458 -7.83 17.27 -45.09
CA GLN A 458 -8.81 16.18 -45.23
C GLN A 458 -8.21 14.80 -44.99
N SER A 459 -6.96 14.57 -45.41
CA SER A 459 -6.24 13.33 -45.13
C SER A 459 -6.08 13.12 -43.62
N PHE A 460 -5.69 14.17 -42.90
CA PHE A 460 -5.56 14.15 -41.45
C PHE A 460 -6.93 13.99 -40.76
N LYS A 461 -7.98 14.64 -41.27
CA LYS A 461 -9.34 14.49 -40.75
C LYS A 461 -9.83 13.04 -40.82
N VAL A 462 -9.71 12.41 -41.99
CA VAL A 462 -10.25 11.07 -42.25
C VAL A 462 -9.34 9.96 -41.74
N ASN A 463 -8.06 10.00 -42.09
CA ASN A 463 -7.11 8.91 -41.81
C ASN A 463 -6.46 9.02 -40.42
N PHE A 464 -6.64 10.15 -39.73
CA PHE A 464 -6.17 10.30 -38.36
C PHE A 464 -7.35 10.54 -37.44
N PHE A 465 -7.95 11.74 -37.43
CA PHE A 465 -8.90 12.15 -36.40
C PHE A 465 -10.09 11.18 -36.25
N TYR A 466 -10.82 10.88 -37.33
CA TYR A 466 -11.94 9.94 -37.24
C TYR A 466 -11.51 8.52 -36.96
N GLN A 467 -10.41 8.05 -37.55
CA GLN A 467 -9.92 6.70 -37.30
C GLN A 467 -9.57 6.47 -35.82
N VAL A 468 -9.01 7.47 -35.11
CA VAL A 468 -8.74 7.37 -33.66
C VAL A 468 -10.04 7.23 -32.87
N VAL A 469 -10.98 8.12 -33.16
CA VAL A 469 -12.24 8.25 -32.41
C VAL A 469 -13.11 7.02 -32.65
N ASP A 470 -13.22 6.57 -33.90
CA ASP A 470 -13.96 5.36 -34.27
C ASP A 470 -13.37 4.12 -33.60
N THR A 471 -12.04 3.98 -33.62
CA THR A 471 -11.37 2.87 -32.94
C THR A 471 -11.60 2.92 -31.44
N ALA A 472 -11.51 4.10 -30.81
CA ALA A 472 -11.78 4.26 -29.38
C ALA A 472 -13.23 3.88 -29.03
N ILE A 473 -14.22 4.36 -29.79
CA ILE A 473 -15.64 4.03 -29.61
C ILE A 473 -15.85 2.51 -29.71
N GLN A 474 -15.31 1.87 -30.75
CA GLN A 474 -15.44 0.44 -30.95
C GLN A 474 -14.80 -0.34 -29.79
N LEU A 475 -13.58 0.01 -29.40
CA LEU A 475 -12.84 -0.72 -28.37
C LEU A 475 -13.44 -0.53 -26.97
N VAL A 476 -14.00 0.64 -26.64
CA VAL A 476 -14.76 0.83 -25.39
C VAL A 476 -15.96 -0.13 -25.37
N GLY A 477 -16.74 -0.18 -26.46
CA GLY A 477 -17.89 -1.08 -26.55
C GLY A 477 -17.52 -2.57 -26.45
N GLU A 478 -16.51 -2.99 -27.21
CA GLU A 478 -16.09 -4.40 -27.26
C GLU A 478 -15.45 -4.87 -25.95
N ARG A 479 -14.54 -4.08 -25.38
CA ARG A 479 -13.74 -4.51 -24.23
C ARG A 479 -14.50 -4.50 -22.92
N PHE A 480 -15.51 -3.66 -22.78
CA PHE A 480 -16.37 -3.59 -21.59
C PHE A 480 -17.67 -4.42 -21.71
N SER A 481 -17.86 -5.17 -22.80
CA SER A 481 -19.01 -6.06 -23.00
C SER A 481 -19.21 -7.07 -21.86
N GLN A 482 -18.13 -7.69 -21.39
CA GLN A 482 -18.18 -8.63 -20.26
C GLN A 482 -18.68 -7.95 -18.97
N LEU A 483 -18.25 -6.71 -18.72
CA LEU A 483 -18.68 -5.93 -17.56
C LEU A 483 -20.18 -5.62 -17.63
N GLN A 484 -20.68 -5.31 -18.82
CA GLN A 484 -22.12 -5.11 -19.06
C GLN A 484 -22.93 -6.40 -18.81
N GLU A 485 -22.42 -7.57 -19.20
CA GLU A 485 -23.05 -8.87 -18.89
C GLU A 485 -23.10 -9.14 -17.38
N HIS A 486 -22.00 -8.85 -16.68
CA HIS A 486 -21.94 -8.99 -15.23
C HIS A 486 -22.95 -8.07 -14.55
N ASN A 487 -23.02 -6.80 -14.94
CA ASN A 487 -23.98 -5.86 -14.37
C ASN A 487 -25.44 -6.28 -14.60
N LYS A 488 -25.77 -6.85 -15.78
CA LYS A 488 -27.11 -7.42 -16.03
C LYS A 488 -27.46 -8.52 -15.02
N SER A 489 -26.49 -9.35 -14.64
CA SER A 489 -26.69 -10.43 -13.66
C SER A 489 -26.99 -9.90 -12.26
N PHE A 490 -26.50 -8.71 -11.93
CA PHE A 490 -26.71 -8.04 -10.64
C PHE A 490 -27.75 -6.91 -10.69
N SER A 491 -28.41 -6.72 -11.82
CA SER A 491 -29.41 -5.65 -12.03
C SER A 491 -30.58 -5.68 -11.05
N VAL A 492 -30.85 -6.81 -10.39
CA VAL A 492 -31.90 -6.93 -9.37
C VAL A 492 -31.53 -6.23 -8.05
N LEU A 493 -30.25 -5.90 -7.86
CA LEU A 493 -29.75 -5.20 -6.67
C LEU A 493 -29.79 -3.67 -6.79
N TYR A 494 -30.04 -3.15 -8.00
CA TYR A 494 -30.16 -1.73 -8.34
C TYR A 494 -31.60 -1.45 -8.77
#